data_AF-A0A9W6DEX8-F1
#
_entry.id   AF-A0A9W6DEX8-F1
#
_cell.length_a   1.000
_cell.length_b   1.000
_cell.length_c   1.000
_cell.angle_alpha   90.00
_cell.angle_beta   90.00
_cell.angle_gamma   90.00
#
_symmetry.space_group_name_H-M   'P 1'
#
loop_
_entity.id
_entity.type
_entity.pdbx_description
1 polymer ?
#
loop_
_entity_poly.entity_id
_entity_poly.type
_entity_poly.pdbx_seq_one_letter_code
_entity_poly.pdbx_strand_id
1 'polypeptide(L)'
;MIINIKNNIEDIIKTNRNSNISLKEYLIGIQYTSKDFNMKNEIRISDFITILDKAFSKVPNSSFHDEIQFSKKPPMIDEEDGNYNTFKDILFFQINDLSCIEKDESLINNELKYFGIDSQNGNRWYNFNPFTYLKCASSWLVDYYGESSHIDYISWGMFAIFLEMGRSYE
;
A
#
# COMPACT_ATOMS: atom_id res chain seq x y z
N MET A 1 9.68 23.86 -3.62
CA MET A 1 9.83 23.28 -2.27
C MET A 1 10.19 21.83 -2.50
N ILE A 2 11.35 21.38 -2.03
CA ILE A 2 11.82 20.01 -2.24
C ILE A 2 11.00 19.10 -1.32
N ILE A 3 10.26 18.14 -1.87
CA ILE A 3 9.51 17.17 -1.07
C ILE A 3 10.41 15.96 -0.82
N ASN A 4 10.89 15.80 0.41
CA ASN A 4 11.59 14.60 0.83
C ASN A 4 10.55 13.52 1.20
N ILE A 5 10.39 12.50 0.35
CA ILE A 5 9.35 11.48 0.50
C ILE A 5 9.49 10.72 1.83
N LYS A 6 10.70 10.35 2.22
CA LYS A 6 10.98 9.65 3.49
C LYS A 6 10.47 10.45 4.68
N ASN A 7 10.84 11.72 4.78
CA ASN A 7 10.41 12.59 5.88
C ASN A 7 8.89 12.76 5.90
N ASN A 8 8.25 12.91 4.73
CA ASN A 8 6.79 13.05 4.67
C ASN A 8 6.09 11.76 5.13
N ILE A 9 6.57 10.58 4.74
CA ILE A 9 5.99 9.30 5.20
C ILE A 9 6.23 9.10 6.69
N GLU A 10 7.41 9.44 7.21
CA GLU A 10 7.65 9.43 8.66
C GLU A 10 6.69 10.36 9.42
N ASP A 11 6.39 11.52 8.87
CA ASP A 11 5.46 12.48 9.48
C ASP A 11 4.01 11.98 9.42
N ILE A 12 3.59 11.30 8.34
CA ILE A 12 2.30 10.59 8.27
C ILE A 12 2.23 9.54 9.38
N ILE A 13 3.27 8.70 9.52
CA ILE A 13 3.33 7.65 10.55
C ILE A 13 3.25 8.27 11.96
N LYS A 14 4.01 9.33 12.23
CA LYS A 14 4.01 10.03 13.53
C LYS A 14 2.64 10.63 13.85
N THR A 15 2.01 11.26 12.86
CA THR A 15 0.69 11.92 13.01
C THR A 15 -0.41 10.90 13.30
N ASN A 16 -0.33 9.73 12.65
CA ASN A 16 -1.36 8.71 12.73
C ASN A 16 -1.05 7.58 13.73
N ARG A 17 0.00 7.70 14.56
CA ARG A 17 0.50 6.64 15.46
C ARG A 17 -0.53 6.06 16.44
N ASN A 18 -1.59 6.81 16.74
CA ASN A 18 -2.67 6.39 17.65
C ASN A 18 -3.89 5.83 16.90
N SER A 19 -3.82 5.71 15.57
CA SER A 19 -4.90 5.13 14.78
C SER A 19 -4.97 3.62 15.01
N ASN A 20 -6.19 3.11 15.14
CA ASN A 20 -6.47 1.68 15.27
C ASN A 20 -6.90 1.04 13.94
N ILE A 21 -6.67 1.74 12.81
CA ILE A 21 -7.04 1.24 11.49
C ILE A 21 -6.21 0.00 11.12
N SER A 22 -6.85 -1.04 10.61
CA SER A 22 -6.16 -2.22 10.09
C SER A 22 -5.43 -1.90 8.78
N LEU A 23 -4.47 -2.74 8.39
CA LEU A 23 -3.82 -2.57 7.08
C LEU A 23 -4.84 -2.67 5.94
N LYS A 24 -5.82 -3.59 6.04
CA LYS A 24 -6.86 -3.73 5.03
C LYS A 24 -7.71 -2.48 4.89
N GLU A 25 -8.17 -1.91 6.01
CA GLU A 25 -8.94 -0.67 6.03
C GLU A 25 -8.12 0.50 5.45
N TYR A 26 -6.82 0.57 5.77
CA TYR A 26 -5.92 1.56 5.21
C TYR A 26 -5.77 1.43 3.68
N LEU A 27 -5.59 0.22 3.13
CA LEU A 27 -5.54 -0.02 1.69
C LEU A 27 -6.87 0.33 1.00
N ILE A 28 -8.01 0.07 1.64
CA ILE A 28 -9.33 0.54 1.17
C ILE A 28 -9.37 2.07 1.15
N GLY A 29 -8.82 2.74 2.17
CA GLY A 29 -8.68 4.19 2.22
C GLY A 29 -7.82 4.75 1.10
N ILE A 30 -6.71 4.09 0.76
CA ILE A 30 -5.87 4.44 -0.40
C ILE A 30 -6.70 4.33 -1.68
N GLN A 31 -7.43 3.23 -1.87
CA GLN A 31 -8.26 3.03 -3.04
C GLN A 31 -9.35 4.10 -3.21
N TYR A 32 -9.95 4.52 -2.09
CA TYR A 32 -10.98 5.53 -2.10
C TYR A 32 -10.41 6.91 -2.46
N THR A 33 -9.29 7.28 -1.82
CA THR A 33 -8.63 8.58 -2.02
C THR A 33 -7.97 8.72 -3.39
N SER A 34 -7.47 7.63 -3.97
CA SER A 34 -6.83 7.64 -5.29
C SER A 34 -7.80 7.89 -6.45
N LYS A 35 -9.11 7.64 -6.27
CA LYS A 35 -10.13 7.84 -7.32
C LYS A 35 -10.17 9.26 -7.85
N ASP A 36 -9.91 10.23 -6.98
CA ASP A 36 -9.89 11.65 -7.34
C ASP A 36 -8.77 12.00 -8.35
N PHE A 37 -7.83 11.07 -8.57
CA PHE A 37 -6.64 11.24 -9.41
C PHE A 37 -6.60 10.31 -10.63
N ASN A 38 -7.61 9.46 -10.81
CA ASN A 38 -7.60 8.35 -11.78
C ASN A 38 -7.45 8.76 -13.26
N MET A 39 -7.80 10.00 -13.61
CA MET A 39 -7.66 10.54 -14.97
C MET A 39 -6.26 11.09 -15.26
N LYS A 40 -5.36 11.13 -14.27
CA LYS A 40 -3.98 11.59 -14.45
C LYS A 40 -3.08 10.42 -14.85
N ASN A 41 -2.20 10.62 -15.83
CA ASN A 41 -1.19 9.61 -16.20
C ASN A 41 -0.12 9.44 -15.11
N GLU A 42 0.21 10.53 -14.43
CA GLU A 42 1.20 10.56 -13.34
C GLU A 42 0.65 11.37 -12.16
N ILE A 43 1.14 11.04 -10.96
CA ILE A 43 0.71 11.66 -9.72
C ILE A 43 1.82 12.58 -9.23
N ARG A 44 1.50 13.83 -8.91
CA ARG A 44 2.48 14.70 -8.22
C ARG A 44 2.84 14.08 -6.90
N ILE A 45 4.09 14.18 -6.45
CA ILE A 45 4.46 13.65 -5.13
C ILE A 45 3.58 14.22 -4.00
N SER A 46 3.16 15.49 -4.09
CA SER A 46 2.20 16.07 -3.13
C SER A 46 0.85 15.34 -3.10
N ASP A 47 0.36 14.90 -4.26
CA ASP A 47 -0.90 14.15 -4.40
C ASP A 47 -0.72 12.71 -3.86
N PHE A 48 0.42 12.07 -4.14
CA PHE A 48 0.78 10.77 -3.57
C PHE A 48 0.82 10.80 -2.04
N ILE A 49 1.51 11.79 -1.44
CA ILE A 49 1.54 12.00 0.01
C ILE A 49 0.12 12.26 0.55
N THR A 50 -0.69 13.04 -0.17
CA THR A 50 -2.09 13.30 0.21
C THR A 50 -2.95 12.04 0.22
N ILE A 51 -2.77 11.14 -0.74
CA ILE A 51 -3.47 9.85 -0.82
C ILE A 51 -3.11 8.99 0.41
N LEU A 52 -1.81 8.85 0.71
CA LEU A 52 -1.34 8.06 1.85
C LEU A 52 -1.86 8.60 3.18
N ASP A 53 -1.79 9.92 3.40
CA ASP A 53 -2.23 10.52 4.66
C ASP A 53 -3.76 10.42 4.85
N LYS A 54 -4.54 10.78 3.82
CA LYS A 54 -6.01 10.75 3.92
C LYS A 54 -6.58 9.33 4.08
N ALA A 55 -5.84 8.31 3.66
CA ALA A 55 -6.26 6.92 3.79
C ALA A 55 -6.45 6.47 5.25
N PHE A 56 -5.78 7.10 6.22
CA PHE A 56 -5.98 6.82 7.65
C PHE A 56 -7.36 7.25 8.18
N SER A 57 -8.07 8.15 7.49
CA SER A 57 -9.34 8.73 7.97
C SER A 57 -10.52 8.52 7.02
N LYS A 58 -10.30 8.00 5.80
CA LYS A 58 -11.33 7.82 4.77
C LYS A 58 -11.58 6.34 4.45
N VAL A 59 -12.10 5.60 5.42
CA VAL A 59 -12.65 4.26 5.16
C VAL A 59 -14.14 4.41 4.83
N PRO A 60 -14.64 3.96 3.68
CA PRO A 60 -16.07 3.98 3.39
C PRO A 60 -16.84 3.12 4.41
N ASN A 61 -17.93 3.66 4.97
CA ASN A 61 -18.86 2.88 5.83
C ASN A 61 -19.58 1.75 5.07
N SER A 62 -19.50 1.74 3.74
CA SER A 62 -20.03 0.67 2.91
C SER A 62 -19.00 -0.44 2.79
N SER A 63 -19.41 -1.67 3.08
CA SER A 63 -18.68 -2.90 2.76
C SER A 63 -18.10 -2.79 1.35
N PHE A 64 -16.77 -2.74 1.28
CA PHE A 64 -16.04 -2.98 0.04
C PHE A 64 -16.51 -4.35 -0.45
N HIS A 65 -17.33 -4.39 -1.51
CA HIS A 65 -18.00 -5.62 -1.91
C HIS A 65 -16.97 -6.66 -2.33
N ASP A 66 -16.92 -7.77 -1.59
CA ASP A 66 -16.10 -8.97 -1.79
C ASP A 66 -16.42 -9.73 -3.12
N GLU A 67 -17.13 -9.13 -4.07
CA GLU A 67 -17.67 -9.80 -5.28
C GLU A 67 -16.88 -9.52 -6.57
N ILE A 68 -15.72 -8.89 -6.50
CA ILE A 68 -14.83 -8.82 -7.66
C ILE A 68 -13.92 -10.05 -7.63
N GLN A 69 -13.89 -10.81 -8.74
CA GLN A 69 -13.01 -11.96 -8.88
C GLN A 69 -11.55 -11.48 -8.97
N PHE A 70 -10.85 -11.45 -7.83
CA PHE A 70 -9.48 -10.97 -7.75
C PHE A 70 -8.47 -12.05 -8.16
N SER A 71 -7.32 -11.60 -8.69
CA SER A 71 -6.19 -12.50 -8.90
C SER A 71 -5.72 -13.09 -7.57
N LYS A 72 -5.41 -14.38 -7.55
CA LYS A 72 -4.81 -15.05 -6.37
C LYS A 72 -3.33 -14.75 -6.22
N LYS A 73 -2.70 -14.21 -7.26
CA LYS A 73 -1.28 -13.86 -7.29
C LYS A 73 -1.12 -12.36 -7.50
N PRO A 74 -0.03 -11.76 -6.97
CA PRO A 74 0.27 -10.36 -7.26
C PRO A 74 0.35 -10.19 -8.80
N PRO A 75 -0.36 -9.22 -9.38
CA PRO A 75 -0.23 -8.91 -10.80
C PRO A 75 1.21 -8.49 -11.11
N MET A 76 1.66 -8.78 -12.34
CA MET A 76 2.94 -8.28 -12.83
C MET A 76 2.85 -6.76 -12.98
N ILE A 77 3.84 -6.05 -12.44
CA ILE A 77 3.89 -4.59 -12.48
C ILE A 77 4.97 -4.18 -13.47
N ASP A 78 4.59 -3.31 -14.40
CA ASP A 78 5.53 -2.58 -15.24
C ASP A 78 5.82 -1.23 -14.56
N GLU A 79 7.09 -0.94 -14.29
CA GLU A 79 7.49 0.30 -13.59
C GLU A 79 7.21 1.55 -14.44
N GLU A 80 7.39 1.45 -15.76
CA GLU A 80 7.31 2.56 -16.71
C GLU A 80 5.90 2.67 -17.33
N ASP A 81 5.25 1.55 -17.63
CA ASP A 81 3.94 1.53 -18.32
C ASP A 81 2.74 1.25 -17.40
N GLY A 82 2.96 1.12 -16.09
CA GLY A 82 1.89 0.88 -15.13
C GLY A 82 0.90 2.04 -15.05
N ASN A 83 -0.39 1.74 -15.25
CA ASN A 83 -1.48 2.72 -15.21
C ASN A 83 -2.34 2.57 -13.95
N TYR A 84 -3.37 3.40 -13.81
CA TYR A 84 -4.27 3.37 -12.65
C TYR A 84 -4.93 2.00 -12.42
N ASN A 85 -5.17 1.21 -13.48
CA ASN A 85 -5.71 -0.15 -13.32
C ASN A 85 -4.67 -1.10 -12.74
N THR A 86 -3.40 -1.04 -13.16
CA THR A 86 -2.32 -1.83 -12.54
C THR A 86 -2.21 -1.56 -11.04
N PHE A 87 -2.24 -0.28 -10.66
CA PHE A 87 -2.29 0.15 -9.26
C PHE A 87 -3.51 -0.40 -8.51
N LYS A 88 -4.70 -0.31 -9.11
CA LYS A 88 -5.91 -0.88 -8.53
C LYS A 88 -5.84 -2.40 -8.37
N ASP A 89 -5.28 -3.11 -9.34
CA ASP A 89 -5.19 -4.56 -9.32
C ASP A 89 -4.30 -5.03 -8.18
N ILE A 90 -3.19 -4.32 -7.89
CA ILE A 90 -2.36 -4.56 -6.70
C ILE A 90 -3.13 -4.32 -5.41
N LEU A 91 -3.81 -3.18 -5.27
CA LEU A 91 -4.61 -2.88 -4.08
C LEU A 91 -5.67 -3.95 -3.83
N PHE A 92 -6.40 -4.31 -4.88
CA PHE A 92 -7.47 -5.28 -4.84
C PHE A 92 -6.97 -6.68 -4.48
N PHE A 93 -5.86 -7.10 -5.09
CA PHE A 93 -5.16 -8.32 -4.69
C PHE A 93 -4.82 -8.29 -3.19
N GLN A 94 -4.17 -7.23 -2.72
CA GLN A 94 -3.72 -7.12 -1.33
C GLN A 94 -4.88 -7.08 -0.32
N ILE A 95 -5.94 -6.33 -0.62
CA ILE A 95 -7.16 -6.26 0.21
C ILE A 95 -7.81 -7.64 0.32
N ASN A 96 -7.93 -8.36 -0.80
CA ASN A 96 -8.53 -9.69 -0.81
C ASN A 96 -7.68 -10.71 -0.04
N ASP A 97 -6.36 -10.70 -0.25
CA ASP A 97 -5.46 -11.65 0.40
C ASP A 97 -5.39 -11.39 1.92
N LEU A 98 -5.44 -10.13 2.36
CA LEU A 98 -5.59 -9.76 3.77
C LEU A 98 -6.92 -10.22 4.35
N SER A 99 -8.03 -10.09 3.61
CA SER A 99 -9.33 -10.64 4.02
C SER A 99 -9.29 -12.16 4.23
N CYS A 100 -8.48 -12.89 3.47
CA CYS A 100 -8.27 -14.33 3.68
C CYS A 100 -7.42 -14.61 4.92
N ILE A 101 -6.35 -13.84 5.15
CA ILE A 101 -5.51 -13.95 6.36
C ILE A 101 -6.31 -13.63 7.62
N GLU A 102 -7.13 -12.56 7.60
CA GLU A 102 -7.96 -12.14 8.75
C GLU A 102 -9.07 -13.14 9.11
N LYS A 103 -9.41 -14.07 8.22
CA LYS A 103 -10.36 -15.17 8.50
C LYS A 103 -9.67 -16.38 9.12
N ASP A 104 -8.35 -16.40 9.20
CA ASP A 104 -7.55 -17.50 9.71
C ASP A 104 -6.84 -17.11 11.01
N GLU A 105 -7.47 -17.44 12.13
CA GLU A 105 -6.96 -17.13 13.47
C GLU A 105 -5.56 -17.69 13.72
N SER A 106 -5.19 -18.80 13.06
CA SER A 106 -3.86 -19.41 13.21
C SER A 106 -2.75 -18.54 12.63
N LEU A 107 -3.03 -17.80 11.56
CA LEU A 107 -2.10 -16.86 10.93
C LEU A 107 -2.02 -15.54 11.70
N ILE A 108 -3.16 -15.03 12.18
CA ILE A 108 -3.24 -13.76 12.93
C ILE A 108 -2.46 -13.86 14.26
N ASN A 109 -2.65 -14.97 14.96
CA ASN A 109 -2.06 -15.25 16.26
C ASN A 109 -0.67 -15.89 16.17
N ASN A 110 -0.11 -16.04 14.97
CA ASN A 110 1.22 -16.60 14.79
C ASN A 110 2.29 -15.64 15.35
N GLU A 111 2.90 -16.01 16.47
CA GLU A 111 3.98 -15.23 17.10
C GLU A 111 5.21 -15.08 16.20
N LEU A 112 5.41 -16.01 15.25
CA LEU A 112 6.51 -16.03 14.30
C LEU A 112 6.23 -15.21 13.03
N LYS A 113 5.12 -14.46 12.97
CA LYS A 113 4.75 -13.68 11.77
C LYS A 113 5.76 -12.61 11.35
N TYR A 114 6.70 -12.27 12.23
CA TYR A 114 7.82 -11.39 11.91
C TYR A 114 8.80 -11.99 10.89
N PHE A 115 8.84 -13.32 10.73
CA PHE A 115 9.55 -13.98 9.62
C PHE A 115 8.75 -13.99 8.32
N GLY A 116 7.56 -13.40 8.34
CA GLY A 116 6.55 -13.48 7.29
C GLY A 116 5.66 -14.72 7.39
N ILE A 117 4.45 -14.60 6.85
CA ILE A 117 3.48 -15.70 6.73
C ILE A 117 3.01 -15.83 5.30
N ASP A 118 2.65 -17.05 4.91
CA ASP A 118 2.03 -17.31 3.63
C ASP A 118 0.50 -17.27 3.78
N SER A 119 -0.17 -16.49 2.93
CA SER A 119 -1.62 -16.55 2.81
C SER A 119 -2.06 -17.91 2.26
N GLN A 120 -3.36 -18.21 2.33
CA GLN A 120 -3.91 -19.46 1.77
C GLN A 120 -3.72 -19.55 0.23
N ASN A 121 -3.44 -18.42 -0.44
CA ASN A 121 -3.10 -18.36 -1.86
C ASN A 121 -1.59 -18.54 -2.13
N GLY A 122 -0.79 -18.78 -1.09
CA GLY A 122 0.65 -18.97 -1.16
C GLY A 122 1.40 -17.68 -1.49
N ASN A 123 0.95 -16.53 -0.96
CA ASN A 123 1.65 -15.26 -1.10
C ASN A 123 2.27 -14.88 0.25
N ARG A 124 3.56 -14.53 0.25
CA ARG A 124 4.30 -14.18 1.47
C ARG A 124 4.05 -12.76 1.91
N TRP A 125 3.67 -12.54 3.17
CA TRP A 125 3.42 -11.24 3.78
C TRP A 125 4.35 -11.00 4.96
N TYR A 126 4.96 -9.83 5.06
CA TYR A 126 5.80 -9.43 6.21
C TYR A 126 5.13 -8.35 7.08
N ASN A 127 4.22 -7.56 6.51
CA ASN A 127 3.61 -6.42 7.19
C ASN A 127 2.09 -6.54 7.31
N PHE A 128 1.58 -6.33 8.52
CA PHE A 128 0.15 -6.51 8.87
C PHE A 128 -0.50 -5.27 9.49
N ASN A 129 0.27 -4.18 9.61
CA ASN A 129 -0.24 -2.89 10.05
C ASN A 129 0.24 -1.80 9.07
N PRO A 130 -0.52 -0.69 8.94
CA PRO A 130 -0.17 0.39 8.02
C PRO A 130 1.23 0.97 8.25
N PHE A 131 1.70 1.02 9.49
CA PHE A 131 2.93 1.72 9.85
C PHE A 131 4.17 0.96 9.41
N THR A 132 4.28 -0.34 9.70
CA THR A 132 5.42 -1.14 9.24
C THR A 132 5.39 -1.32 7.73
N TYR A 133 4.19 -1.46 7.15
CA TYR A 133 3.98 -1.48 5.71
C TYR A 133 4.54 -0.22 5.02
N LEU A 134 4.14 0.97 5.49
CA LEU A 134 4.63 2.24 4.93
C LEU A 134 6.12 2.43 5.14
N LYS A 135 6.65 2.00 6.30
CA LYS A 135 8.07 2.07 6.58
C LYS A 135 8.86 1.24 5.57
N CYS A 136 8.50 -0.03 5.37
CA CYS A 136 9.17 -0.91 4.38
C CYS A 136 9.04 -0.36 2.95
N ALA A 137 7.83 0.05 2.55
CA ALA A 137 7.61 0.64 1.23
C ALA A 137 8.46 1.90 0.99
N SER A 138 8.56 2.78 1.99
CA SER A 138 9.35 4.01 1.91
C SER A 138 10.85 3.76 1.91
N SER A 139 11.34 2.78 2.68
CA SER A 139 12.74 2.36 2.65
C SER A 139 13.13 1.88 1.27
N TRP A 140 12.32 0.99 0.67
CA TRP A 140 12.56 0.53 -0.69
C TRP A 140 12.58 1.68 -1.71
N LEU A 141 11.64 2.62 -1.61
CA LEU A 141 11.59 3.77 -2.52
C LEU A 141 12.84 4.65 -2.41
N VAL A 142 13.36 4.81 -1.20
CA VAL A 142 14.61 5.52 -0.91
C VAL A 142 15.81 4.75 -1.46
N ASP A 143 15.84 3.43 -1.35
CA ASP A 143 16.91 2.60 -1.92
C ASP A 143 16.90 2.67 -3.45
N TYR A 144 15.71 2.71 -4.07
CA TYR A 144 15.53 2.80 -5.52
C TYR A 144 15.96 4.16 -6.08
N TYR A 145 15.44 5.25 -5.53
CA TYR A 145 15.73 6.59 -6.05
C TYR A 145 17.00 7.19 -5.46
N GLY A 146 17.39 6.83 -4.24
CA GLY A 146 18.44 7.46 -3.45
C GLY A 146 17.92 8.57 -2.52
N GLU A 147 18.52 8.70 -1.33
CA GLU A 147 18.07 9.62 -0.27
C GLU A 147 17.99 11.11 -0.67
N SER A 148 18.80 11.53 -1.65
CA SER A 148 18.88 12.93 -2.10
C SER A 148 18.14 13.19 -3.42
N SER A 149 17.42 12.20 -3.94
CA SER A 149 16.79 12.31 -5.25
C SER A 149 15.56 13.19 -5.20
N HIS A 150 15.46 14.04 -6.22
CA HIS A 150 14.36 14.96 -6.40
C HIS A 150 13.36 14.31 -7.34
N ILE A 151 12.15 14.07 -6.82
CA ILE A 151 11.07 13.42 -7.56
C ILE A 151 9.87 14.36 -7.48
N ASP A 152 9.40 14.82 -8.65
CA ASP A 152 8.22 15.68 -8.75
C ASP A 152 6.94 14.88 -8.99
N TYR A 153 7.07 13.72 -9.63
CA TYR A 153 5.98 12.84 -10.04
C TYR A 153 6.32 11.37 -9.79
N ILE A 154 5.29 10.57 -9.56
CA ILE A 154 5.35 9.12 -9.48
C ILE A 154 4.34 8.53 -10.47
N SER A 155 4.77 7.54 -11.27
CA SER A 155 3.86 6.80 -12.14
C SER A 155 2.91 5.94 -11.29
N TRP A 156 1.77 5.55 -11.86
CA TRP A 156 0.89 4.59 -11.19
C TRP A 156 1.56 3.22 -11.03
N GLY A 157 2.39 2.81 -11.99
CA GLY A 157 3.24 1.62 -11.89
C GLY A 157 4.16 1.67 -10.67
N MET A 158 4.90 2.77 -10.50
CA MET A 158 5.78 2.94 -9.34
C MET A 158 5.00 3.00 -8.02
N PHE A 159 3.80 3.59 -8.00
CA PHE A 159 2.94 3.52 -6.80
C PHE A 159 2.47 2.08 -6.53
N ALA A 160 2.15 1.31 -7.57
CA ALA A 160 1.81 -0.10 -7.43
C ALA A 160 2.99 -0.90 -6.84
N ILE A 161 4.22 -0.64 -7.29
CA ILE A 161 5.44 -1.27 -6.75
C ILE A 161 5.66 -0.85 -5.30
N PHE A 162 5.49 0.43 -4.97
CA PHE A 162 5.56 0.90 -3.59
C PHE A 162 4.64 0.10 -2.66
N LEU A 163 3.40 -0.17 -3.08
CA LEU A 163 2.48 -1.02 -2.32
C LEU A 163 2.94 -2.48 -2.24
N GLU A 164 3.48 -3.02 -3.32
CA GLU A 164 4.00 -4.39 -3.33
C GLU A 164 5.23 -4.57 -2.42
N MET A 165 6.06 -3.54 -2.32
CA MET A 165 7.22 -3.52 -1.42
C MET A 165 6.80 -3.35 0.03
N GLY A 166 5.71 -2.61 0.31
CA GLY A 166 5.10 -2.60 1.64
C GLY A 166 4.67 -4.00 2.12
N ARG A 167 4.28 -4.89 1.21
CA ARG A 167 3.89 -6.27 1.50
C ARG A 167 5.08 -7.22 1.68
N SER A 168 6.06 -7.13 0.78
CA SER A 168 7.07 -8.16 0.54
C SER A 168 8.51 -7.79 0.91
N TYR A 169 8.81 -6.51 1.18
CA TYR A 169 10.14 -6.04 1.55
C TYR A 169 10.36 -6.15 3.07
N GLU A 170 11.47 -6.78 3.46
CA GLU A 170 11.93 -6.96 4.84
C GLU A 170 12.96 -5.91 5.24
#